data_AF-A0A7V9B937-F1
#
_entry.id   AF-A0A7V9B937-F1
#
_cell.length_a   1.000
_cell.length_b   1.000
_cell.length_c   1.000
_cell.angle_alpha   90.00
_cell.angle_beta   90.00
_cell.angle_gamma   90.00
#
_symmetry.space_group_name_H-M   'P 1'
#
loop_
_entity.id
_entity.type
_entity.pdbx_description
1 polymer ?
#
loop_
_entity_poly.entity_id
_entity_poly.type
_entity_poly.pdbx_seq_one_letter_code
_entity_poly.pdbx_strand_id
1 'polypeptide(L)'
;MPVPLTALFAAAIYQVRASSVDPVGSERVLGLLTRAAAGSVVVFELDDERLLVNGVPVGGDAPGALLMRTAMIEHDTSRIQLPAGLGPRQWGDVAEIMASAPGLFPSADHVRDALTSSVPGALLVAGRRPAMSDALRAALLDIPGSVPRRDAVPAAVTREADRAEFSTRLDPLLHAGAAAVEARDWPRVARVVLDLQQLDASSDDATRTIISRERRRVAPPHVVDSLVRELPRPPVPPEILAAIHALGNEGATALVEALDGAPGRAERRAYIDALVAAPHATDALVTALGSHRPDLVAGAAEVAGLRRMERAVPALTGLLRHAEASVRTAAYRALEEIATPDAKAGLARRS
;
A
#
# COMPACT_ATOMS: atom_id res chain seq x y z
N MET A 1 20.82 20.69 -19.04
CA MET A 1 19.44 20.26 -19.36
C MET A 1 18.57 20.54 -18.14
N PRO A 2 17.43 21.24 -18.27
CA PRO A 2 16.45 21.30 -17.17
C PRO A 2 15.93 19.88 -16.90
N VAL A 3 15.75 19.53 -15.62
CA VAL A 3 15.19 18.21 -15.24
C VAL A 3 13.70 18.22 -15.57
N PRO A 4 13.16 17.24 -16.32
CA PRO A 4 11.75 17.24 -16.70
C PRO A 4 10.85 17.11 -15.47
N LEU A 5 9.69 17.77 -15.52
CA LEU A 5 8.75 17.86 -14.39
C LEU A 5 8.26 16.47 -13.93
N THR A 6 8.09 15.51 -14.86
CA THR A 6 7.79 14.10 -14.57
C THR A 6 8.86 13.42 -13.72
N ALA A 7 10.13 13.68 -13.99
CA ALA A 7 11.23 13.07 -13.25
C ALA A 7 11.33 13.63 -11.83
N LEU A 8 11.09 14.94 -11.66
CA LEU A 8 11.05 15.57 -10.33
C LEU A 8 9.83 15.09 -9.52
N PHE A 9 8.67 14.94 -10.16
CA PHE A 9 7.46 14.45 -9.49
C PHE A 9 7.54 12.97 -9.13
N ALA A 10 8.10 12.13 -10.00
CA ALA A 10 8.39 10.74 -9.68
C ALA A 10 9.48 10.60 -8.60
N ALA A 11 10.48 11.50 -8.56
CA ALA A 11 11.47 11.52 -7.49
C ALA A 11 10.83 11.89 -6.14
N ALA A 12 9.88 12.82 -6.10
CA ALA A 12 9.13 13.15 -4.89
C ALA A 12 8.27 11.95 -4.42
N ILE A 13 7.52 11.31 -5.32
CA ILE A 13 6.74 10.09 -4.98
C ILE A 13 7.67 8.97 -4.50
N TYR A 14 8.83 8.78 -5.14
CA TYR A 14 9.82 7.77 -4.75
C TYR A 14 10.41 8.07 -3.37
N GLN A 15 10.75 9.32 -3.05
CA GLN A 15 11.24 9.71 -1.72
C GLN A 15 10.19 9.43 -0.62
N VAL A 16 8.91 9.69 -0.90
CA VAL A 16 7.81 9.34 0.01
C VAL A 16 7.68 7.83 0.17
N ARG A 17 7.68 7.05 -0.91
CA ARG A 17 7.56 5.56 -0.86
C ARG A 17 8.78 4.89 -0.23
N ALA A 18 9.99 5.39 -0.47
CA ALA A 18 11.24 4.80 0.00
C ALA A 18 11.49 5.02 1.50
N SER A 19 10.70 5.86 2.18
CA SER A 19 10.89 6.24 3.59
C SER A 19 12.30 6.77 3.93
N SER A 20 13.04 7.23 2.92
CA SER A 20 14.41 7.71 3.07
C SER A 20 14.41 9.06 3.77
N VAL A 21 14.90 9.09 5.01
CA VAL A 21 14.99 10.32 5.83
C VAL A 21 16.16 11.19 5.35
N ASP A 22 16.02 11.77 4.15
CA ASP A 22 16.80 12.90 3.68
C ASP A 22 15.88 14.13 3.52
N PRO A 23 15.63 14.89 4.60
CA PRO A 23 14.79 16.09 4.54
C PRO A 23 15.33 17.13 3.55
N VAL A 24 16.66 17.24 3.44
CA VAL A 24 17.35 18.20 2.58
C VAL A 24 17.21 17.81 1.10
N GLY A 25 17.26 16.51 0.80
CA GLY A 25 16.96 15.95 -0.52
C GLY A 25 15.51 16.18 -0.93
N SER A 26 14.56 15.93 -0.03
CA SER A 26 13.12 16.14 -0.30
C SER A 26 12.78 17.61 -0.51
N GLU A 27 13.23 18.53 0.35
CA GLU A 27 13.04 19.98 0.15
C GLU A 27 13.67 20.47 -1.16
N ARG A 28 14.84 19.91 -1.55
CA ARG A 28 15.51 20.25 -2.80
C ARG A 28 14.73 19.77 -4.02
N VAL A 29 14.17 18.56 -4.00
CA VAL A 29 13.33 18.03 -5.09
C VAL A 29 12.05 18.85 -5.22
N LEU A 30 11.34 19.12 -4.11
CA LEU A 30 10.12 19.93 -4.12
C LEU A 30 10.38 21.38 -4.57
N GLY A 31 11.49 21.99 -4.15
CA GLY A 31 11.92 23.31 -4.61
C GLY A 31 12.40 23.34 -6.07
N LEU A 32 12.83 22.23 -6.65
CA LEU A 32 13.05 22.10 -8.10
C LEU A 32 11.72 21.95 -8.84
N LEU A 33 10.76 21.22 -8.28
CA LEU A 33 9.40 21.03 -8.80
C LEU A 33 8.64 22.34 -8.93
N THR A 34 8.57 23.15 -7.87
CA THR A 34 7.96 24.49 -7.89
C THR A 34 8.57 25.37 -8.98
N ARG A 35 9.89 25.29 -9.20
CA ARG A 35 10.58 26.05 -10.27
C ARG A 35 10.31 25.49 -11.66
N ALA A 36 10.28 24.17 -11.83
CA ALA A 36 9.99 23.50 -13.10
C ALA A 36 8.55 23.70 -13.56
N ALA A 37 7.60 23.81 -12.62
CA ALA A 37 6.21 24.17 -12.90
C ALA A 37 6.05 25.64 -13.32
N ALA A 38 7.03 26.51 -13.04
CA ALA A 38 7.10 27.92 -13.47
C ALA A 38 5.82 28.74 -13.17
N GLY A 39 5.10 28.40 -12.09
CA GLY A 39 3.82 29.04 -11.76
C GLY A 39 2.67 28.74 -12.75
N SER A 40 2.83 27.78 -13.66
CA SER A 40 1.81 27.36 -14.62
C SER A 40 0.90 26.27 -14.04
N VAL A 41 -0.30 26.11 -14.62
CA VAL A 41 -1.16 24.94 -14.39
C VAL A 41 -0.44 23.69 -14.90
N VAL A 42 -0.47 22.60 -14.12
CA VAL A 42 0.14 21.32 -14.48
C VAL A 42 -0.96 20.28 -14.67
N VAL A 43 -1.01 19.64 -15.83
CA VAL A 43 -1.98 18.59 -16.15
C VAL A 43 -1.24 17.29 -16.44
N PHE A 44 -1.59 16.23 -15.72
CA PHE A 44 -1.22 14.85 -16.02
C PHE A 44 -2.45 14.12 -16.56
N GLU A 45 -2.30 13.38 -17.65
CA GLU A 45 -3.41 12.70 -18.32
C GLU A 45 -2.95 11.34 -18.87
N LEU A 46 -3.81 10.33 -18.75
CA LEU A 46 -3.63 8.99 -19.32
C LEU A 46 -4.55 8.83 -20.54
N ASP A 47 -3.95 8.63 -21.70
CA ASP A 47 -4.60 8.41 -22.99
C ASP A 47 -4.04 7.13 -23.61
N ASP A 48 -4.86 6.08 -23.72
CA ASP A 48 -4.48 4.75 -24.27
C ASP A 48 -3.05 4.30 -23.90
N GLU A 49 -2.80 4.15 -22.59
CA GLU A 49 -1.50 3.75 -22.00
C GLU A 49 -0.33 4.75 -22.20
N ARG A 50 -0.61 5.99 -22.62
CA ARG A 50 0.39 7.06 -22.72
C ARG A 50 0.17 8.09 -21.62
N LEU A 51 1.27 8.55 -21.01
CA LEU A 51 1.26 9.69 -20.10
C LEU A 51 1.44 10.97 -20.92
N LEU A 52 0.49 11.90 -20.80
CA LEU A 52 0.65 13.26 -21.29
C LEU A 52 0.87 14.20 -20.11
N VAL A 53 1.78 15.16 -20.28
CA VAL A 53 2.02 16.24 -19.32
C VAL A 53 1.84 17.57 -20.05
N ASN A 54 0.89 18.37 -19.61
CA ASN A 54 0.46 19.61 -20.27
C ASN A 54 0.12 19.41 -21.76
N GLY A 55 -0.48 18.26 -22.09
CA GLY A 55 -0.83 17.87 -23.47
C GLY A 55 0.36 17.36 -24.32
N VAL A 56 1.56 17.28 -23.77
CA VAL A 56 2.75 16.73 -24.46
C VAL A 56 2.92 15.25 -24.07
N PRO A 57 2.94 14.31 -25.04
CA PRO A 57 3.21 12.90 -24.76
C PRO A 57 4.61 12.69 -24.17
N VAL A 58 4.70 11.89 -23.12
CA VAL A 58 5.93 11.52 -22.44
C VAL A 58 6.29 10.08 -22.79
N GLY A 59 7.52 9.85 -23.26
CA GLY A 59 8.03 8.52 -23.60
C GLY A 59 8.00 7.57 -22.39
N GLY A 60 7.72 6.28 -22.62
CA GLY A 60 7.65 5.28 -21.53
C GLY A 60 8.98 5.03 -20.82
N ASP A 61 10.09 5.34 -21.49
CA ASP A 61 11.47 5.35 -21.02
C ASP A 61 11.88 6.66 -20.33
N ALA A 62 11.07 7.71 -20.44
CA ALA A 62 11.39 9.00 -19.82
C ALA A 62 11.42 8.87 -18.28
N PRO A 63 12.42 9.46 -17.59
CA PRO A 63 12.57 9.27 -16.16
C PRO A 63 11.29 9.66 -15.39
N GLY A 64 10.78 8.70 -14.61
CA GLY A 64 9.58 8.87 -13.81
C GLY A 64 8.24 8.58 -14.49
N ALA A 65 8.20 8.42 -15.81
CA ALA A 65 6.95 8.25 -16.56
C ALA A 65 6.19 6.97 -16.17
N LEU A 66 6.90 5.83 -16.04
CA LEU A 66 6.31 4.57 -15.60
C LEU A 66 5.69 4.68 -14.20
N LEU A 67 6.44 5.24 -13.24
CA LEU A 67 5.99 5.36 -11.85
C LEU A 67 4.76 6.27 -11.73
N MET A 68 4.72 7.37 -12.51
CA MET A 68 3.55 8.25 -12.55
C MET A 68 2.32 7.56 -13.16
N ARG A 69 2.49 6.79 -14.24
CA ARG A 69 1.41 5.96 -14.81
C ARG A 69 0.88 4.95 -13.81
N THR A 70 1.78 4.21 -13.14
CA THR A 70 1.41 3.23 -12.11
C THR A 70 0.60 3.88 -11.00
N ALA A 71 1.05 5.01 -10.45
CA ALA A 71 0.32 5.74 -9.41
C ALA A 71 -1.07 6.22 -9.89
N MET A 72 -1.19 6.74 -11.11
CA MET A 72 -2.48 7.16 -11.67
C MET A 72 -3.45 5.98 -11.90
N ILE A 73 -2.94 4.82 -12.31
CA ILE A 73 -3.73 3.58 -12.50
C ILE A 73 -4.13 2.94 -11.17
N GLU A 74 -3.23 2.95 -10.16
CA GLU A 74 -3.50 2.48 -8.79
C GLU A 74 -4.69 3.24 -8.19
N HIS A 75 -4.71 4.56 -8.34
CA HIS A 75 -5.75 5.46 -7.83
C HIS A 75 -7.01 5.57 -8.72
N ASP A 76 -7.10 4.77 -9.79
CA ASP A 76 -8.18 4.79 -10.80
C ASP A 76 -8.46 6.21 -11.36
N THR A 77 -7.39 6.93 -11.70
CA THR A 77 -7.43 8.31 -12.21
C THR A 77 -7.05 8.36 -13.69
N SER A 78 -7.82 9.08 -14.51
CA SER A 78 -7.49 9.34 -15.92
C SER A 78 -6.80 10.69 -16.11
N ARG A 79 -7.13 11.69 -15.28
CA ARG A 79 -6.57 13.04 -15.39
C ARG A 79 -6.47 13.72 -14.04
N ILE A 80 -5.34 14.37 -13.80
CA ILE A 80 -5.08 15.20 -12.62
C ILE A 80 -4.62 16.57 -13.11
N GLN A 81 -5.33 17.63 -12.72
CA GLN A 81 -4.99 19.01 -13.03
C GLN A 81 -4.72 19.77 -11.74
N LEU A 82 -3.55 20.39 -11.67
CA LEU A 82 -3.01 21.09 -10.52
C LEU A 82 -2.93 22.59 -10.83
N PRO A 83 -3.38 23.47 -9.93
CA PRO A 83 -3.46 24.90 -10.19
C PRO A 83 -2.07 25.55 -10.28
N ALA A 84 -2.04 26.76 -10.83
CA ALA A 84 -0.86 27.61 -10.87
C ALA A 84 -0.32 27.94 -9.46
N GLY A 85 0.99 28.10 -9.34
CA GLY A 85 1.63 28.69 -8.15
C GLY A 85 1.86 27.76 -6.95
N LEU A 86 1.78 26.43 -7.12
CA LEU A 86 1.98 25.47 -6.02
C LEU A 86 3.35 25.60 -5.34
N GLY A 87 3.31 25.83 -4.02
CA GLY A 87 4.49 25.87 -3.16
C GLY A 87 5.04 24.46 -2.84
N PRO A 88 6.27 24.37 -2.29
CA PRO A 88 6.93 23.08 -2.03
C PRO A 88 6.11 22.13 -1.14
N ARG A 89 5.39 22.66 -0.13
CA ARG A 89 4.51 21.85 0.74
C ARG A 89 3.38 21.20 -0.05
N GLN A 90 2.65 21.99 -0.85
CA GLN A 90 1.56 21.49 -1.69
C GLN A 90 2.04 20.45 -2.70
N TRP A 91 3.22 20.63 -3.30
CA TRP A 91 3.83 19.58 -4.13
C TRP A 91 4.16 18.31 -3.36
N GLY A 92 4.56 18.44 -2.09
CA GLY A 92 4.71 17.32 -1.16
C GLY A 92 3.38 16.62 -0.92
N ASP A 93 2.30 17.36 -0.63
CA ASP A 93 0.98 16.82 -0.38
C ASP A 93 0.43 16.04 -1.60
N VAL A 94 0.57 16.58 -2.82
CA VAL A 94 0.19 15.84 -4.05
C VAL A 94 1.07 14.61 -4.25
N ALA A 95 2.38 14.71 -4.00
CA ALA A 95 3.28 13.56 -4.09
C ALA A 95 2.96 12.49 -3.04
N GLU A 96 2.50 12.86 -1.84
CA GLU A 96 2.08 11.94 -0.76
C GLU A 96 0.75 11.24 -1.12
N ILE A 97 -0.23 11.97 -1.67
CA ILE A 97 -1.48 11.40 -2.18
C ILE A 97 -1.20 10.39 -3.30
N MET A 98 -0.35 10.74 -4.29
CA MET A 98 0.01 9.83 -5.38
C MET A 98 0.93 8.68 -4.92
N ALA A 99 1.76 8.91 -3.90
CA ALA A 99 2.58 7.86 -3.28
C ALA A 99 1.76 6.85 -2.47
N SER A 100 0.61 7.28 -1.92
CA SER A 100 -0.25 6.47 -1.05
C SER A 100 -0.69 5.18 -1.74
N ALA A 101 -0.82 4.11 -0.96
CA ALA A 101 -1.33 2.84 -1.46
C ALA A 101 -2.81 2.99 -1.86
N PRO A 102 -3.29 2.29 -2.90
CA PRO A 102 -4.67 2.39 -3.37
C PRO A 102 -5.72 1.90 -2.35
N GLY A 103 -5.31 1.17 -1.30
CA GLY A 103 -6.19 0.86 -0.16
C GLY A 103 -6.50 2.04 0.76
N LEU A 104 -5.77 3.15 0.66
CA LEU A 104 -5.96 4.37 1.46
C LEU A 104 -7.02 5.30 0.88
N PHE A 105 -7.26 5.21 -0.44
CA PHE A 105 -8.33 5.91 -1.14
C PHE A 105 -9.17 4.90 -1.93
N PRO A 106 -10.29 4.38 -1.36
CA PRO A 106 -11.03 3.26 -1.94
C PRO A 106 -11.77 3.58 -3.25
N SER A 107 -11.76 4.85 -3.69
CA SER A 107 -12.16 5.25 -5.05
C SER A 107 -11.46 6.54 -5.46
N ALA A 108 -11.43 6.83 -6.76
CA ALA A 108 -10.95 8.09 -7.32
C ALA A 108 -11.66 9.34 -6.74
N ASP A 109 -12.87 9.21 -6.19
CA ASP A 109 -13.55 10.31 -5.51
C ASP A 109 -12.86 10.67 -4.18
N HIS A 110 -12.40 9.68 -3.41
CA HIS A 110 -11.63 9.93 -2.19
C HIS A 110 -10.26 10.56 -2.51
N VAL A 111 -9.64 10.16 -3.63
CA VAL A 111 -8.42 10.80 -4.14
C VAL A 111 -8.69 12.26 -4.52
N ARG A 112 -9.83 12.54 -5.17
CA ARG A 112 -10.26 13.91 -5.53
C ARG A 112 -10.49 14.76 -4.29
N ASP A 113 -11.16 14.23 -3.28
CA ASP A 113 -11.50 14.97 -2.06
C ASP A 113 -10.23 15.29 -1.25
N ALA A 114 -9.33 14.31 -1.08
CA ALA A 114 -8.01 14.53 -0.47
C ALA A 114 -7.17 15.56 -1.25
N LEU A 115 -7.13 15.45 -2.58
CA LEU A 115 -6.40 16.37 -3.45
C LEU A 115 -6.97 17.79 -3.40
N THR A 116 -8.29 17.94 -3.38
CA THR A 116 -8.98 19.24 -3.32
C THR A 116 -8.81 19.90 -1.94
N SER A 117 -8.75 19.09 -0.87
CA SER A 117 -8.48 19.53 0.51
C SER A 117 -7.06 20.07 0.67
N SER A 118 -6.04 19.33 0.20
CA SER A 118 -4.63 19.74 0.26
C SER A 118 -4.29 20.82 -0.76
N VAL A 119 -4.92 20.80 -1.93
CA VAL A 119 -4.69 21.72 -3.03
C VAL A 119 -6.02 22.30 -3.54
N PRO A 120 -6.48 23.42 -2.94
CA PRO A 120 -7.68 24.11 -3.39
C PRO A 120 -7.57 24.51 -4.88
N GLY A 121 -8.54 24.05 -5.69
CA GLY A 121 -8.55 24.28 -7.13
C GLY A 121 -7.84 23.21 -7.98
N ALA A 122 -7.34 22.13 -7.36
CA ALA A 122 -7.02 20.92 -8.11
C ALA A 122 -8.29 20.22 -8.62
N LEU A 123 -8.18 19.53 -9.75
CA LEU A 123 -9.26 18.76 -10.38
C LEU A 123 -8.76 17.35 -10.70
N LEU A 124 -9.62 16.36 -10.50
CA LEU A 124 -9.32 14.95 -10.77
C LEU A 124 -10.49 14.29 -11.49
N VAL A 125 -10.20 13.60 -12.60
CA VAL A 125 -11.14 12.78 -13.36
C VAL A 125 -10.81 11.31 -13.14
N ALA A 126 -11.84 10.50 -12.82
CA ALA A 126 -11.70 9.07 -12.63
C ALA A 126 -11.43 8.33 -13.95
N GLY A 127 -10.83 7.15 -13.87
CA GLY A 127 -10.69 6.21 -14.98
C GLY A 127 -12.04 5.62 -15.39
N ARG A 128 -12.16 5.19 -16.66
CA ARG A 128 -13.29 4.38 -17.10
C ARG A 128 -12.97 2.89 -16.90
N ARG A 129 -13.50 2.29 -15.84
CA ARG A 129 -13.75 0.84 -15.77
C ARG A 129 -15.25 0.56 -15.99
N PRO A 130 -15.62 -0.53 -16.68
CA PRO A 130 -17.03 -0.93 -16.78
C PRO A 130 -17.53 -1.39 -15.40
N ALA A 131 -18.46 -0.63 -14.81
CA ALA A 131 -18.81 -0.76 -13.40
C ALA A 131 -19.86 -1.84 -13.13
N MET A 132 -19.45 -2.91 -12.44
CA MET A 132 -20.38 -3.83 -11.76
C MET A 132 -20.94 -3.21 -10.46
N SER A 133 -20.33 -2.12 -9.97
CA SER A 133 -20.72 -1.40 -8.74
C SER A 133 -21.90 -0.45 -8.93
N ASP A 134 -22.05 0.18 -10.09
CA ASP A 134 -23.07 1.23 -10.29
C ASP A 134 -24.49 0.67 -10.32
N ALA A 135 -24.68 -0.56 -10.83
CA ALA A 135 -25.94 -1.28 -10.74
C ALA A 135 -26.34 -1.59 -9.27
N LEU A 136 -25.37 -1.90 -8.41
CA LEU A 136 -25.59 -2.14 -6.98
C LEU A 136 -25.86 -0.84 -6.22
N ARG A 137 -25.16 0.24 -6.58
CA ARG A 137 -25.34 1.59 -6.00
C ARG A 137 -26.71 2.19 -6.37
N ALA A 138 -27.18 1.98 -7.60
CA ALA A 138 -28.53 2.36 -8.01
C ALA A 138 -29.61 1.63 -7.20
N ALA A 139 -29.42 0.33 -6.91
CA ALA A 139 -30.35 -0.46 -6.10
C ALA A 139 -30.40 -0.06 -4.60
N LEU A 140 -29.37 0.62 -4.09
CA LEU A 140 -29.28 1.05 -2.68
C LEU A 140 -29.85 2.45 -2.41
N LEU A 141 -30.08 3.26 -3.45
CA LEU A 141 -30.55 4.65 -3.32
C LEU A 141 -32.07 4.79 -3.29
N ASP A 142 -32.82 3.70 -3.44
CA ASP A 142 -34.28 3.68 -3.61
C ASP A 142 -35.05 3.51 -2.28
N ILE A 143 -34.47 3.95 -1.16
CA ILE A 143 -35.08 3.91 0.19
C ILE A 143 -35.58 5.33 0.57
N PRO A 144 -36.91 5.57 0.65
CA PRO A 144 -37.44 6.90 0.95
C PRO A 144 -37.55 7.18 2.46
N GLY A 145 -36.86 8.20 2.98
CA GLY A 145 -36.98 8.60 4.39
C GLY A 145 -36.08 9.75 4.87
N SER A 146 -36.57 10.99 4.74
CA SER A 146 -36.08 12.28 5.33
C SER A 146 -35.82 12.24 6.84
N VAL A 147 -35.01 13.06 7.55
CA VAL A 147 -34.32 14.39 7.39
C VAL A 147 -33.23 14.51 8.53
N PRO A 148 -32.51 15.64 8.88
CA PRO A 148 -32.54 17.06 8.42
C PRO A 148 -31.17 17.76 8.19
N ARG A 149 -31.22 19.00 7.69
CA ARG A 149 -30.14 20.02 7.83
C ARG A 149 -29.87 20.30 9.31
N ARG A 150 -28.59 20.49 9.69
CA ARG A 150 -28.19 20.95 11.03
C ARG A 150 -27.54 22.33 10.94
N ASP A 151 -27.92 23.21 11.84
CA ASP A 151 -27.41 24.58 11.93
C ASP A 151 -25.92 24.63 12.34
N ALA A 152 -25.23 25.66 11.89
CA ALA A 152 -23.79 25.82 12.10
C ALA A 152 -23.46 26.28 13.52
N VAL A 153 -22.90 25.38 14.32
CA VAL A 153 -22.20 25.68 15.59
C VAL A 153 -20.71 25.93 15.28
N PRO A 154 -19.98 26.80 16.00
CA PRO A 154 -18.63 27.23 15.57
C PRO A 154 -17.60 26.09 15.56
N ALA A 155 -17.19 25.66 14.36
CA ALA A 155 -16.32 24.51 14.10
C ALA A 155 -14.85 24.67 14.55
N ALA A 156 -14.56 25.58 15.46
CA ALA A 156 -13.25 25.76 16.09
C ALA A 156 -13.21 25.13 17.49
N VAL A 157 -14.26 25.33 18.30
CA VAL A 157 -14.34 24.83 19.68
C VAL A 157 -14.51 23.31 19.71
N THR A 158 -15.26 22.73 18.76
CA THR A 158 -15.35 21.27 18.60
C THR A 158 -13.98 20.67 18.30
N ARG A 159 -13.28 21.15 17.26
CA ARG A 159 -11.97 20.63 16.83
C ARG A 159 -10.89 20.63 17.92
N GLU A 160 -10.97 21.54 18.89
CA GLU A 160 -10.02 21.60 20.01
C GLU A 160 -10.37 20.59 21.11
N ALA A 161 -11.66 20.41 21.42
CA ALA A 161 -12.15 19.34 22.30
C ALA A 161 -11.92 17.94 21.69
N ASP A 162 -12.27 17.75 20.40
CA ASP A 162 -12.09 16.51 19.66
C ASP A 162 -10.60 16.07 19.65
N ARG A 163 -9.68 17.03 19.52
CA ARG A 163 -8.22 16.79 19.63
C ARG A 163 -7.76 16.42 21.03
N ALA A 164 -8.32 17.04 22.07
CA ALA A 164 -7.97 16.71 23.45
C ALA A 164 -8.47 15.32 23.85
N GLU A 165 -9.69 14.94 23.42
CA GLU A 165 -10.25 13.59 23.58
C GLU A 165 -9.43 12.55 22.78
N PHE A 166 -9.01 12.90 21.56
CA PHE A 166 -8.14 12.05 20.76
C PHE A 166 -6.77 11.80 21.43
N SER A 167 -6.10 12.85 21.93
CA SER A 167 -4.81 12.71 22.65
C SER A 167 -4.95 11.82 23.88
N THR A 168 -6.01 12.01 24.68
CA THR A 168 -6.26 11.17 25.88
C THR A 168 -6.53 9.70 25.56
N ARG A 169 -6.92 9.36 24.33
CA ARG A 169 -7.05 7.96 23.85
C ARG A 169 -5.77 7.44 23.20
N LEU A 170 -5.04 8.28 22.45
CA LEU A 170 -3.82 7.89 21.74
C LEU A 170 -2.61 7.75 22.67
N ASP A 171 -2.35 8.75 23.50
CA ASP A 171 -1.12 8.83 24.31
C ASP A 171 -0.91 7.59 25.21
N PRO A 172 -1.94 7.03 25.90
CA PRO A 172 -1.78 5.79 26.67
C PRO A 172 -1.39 4.58 25.82
N LEU A 173 -1.89 4.48 24.58
CA LEU A 173 -1.54 3.39 23.65
C LEU A 173 -0.08 3.51 23.21
N LEU A 174 0.40 4.72 22.91
CA LEU A 174 1.80 4.93 22.52
C LEU A 174 2.77 4.63 23.66
N HIS A 175 2.47 5.07 24.89
CA HIS A 175 3.26 4.73 26.07
C HIS A 175 3.24 3.22 26.37
N ALA A 176 2.07 2.58 26.27
CA ALA A 176 1.94 1.13 26.45
C ALA A 176 2.70 0.33 25.38
N GLY A 177 2.70 0.81 24.14
CA GLY A 177 3.46 0.22 23.02
C GLY A 177 4.97 0.32 23.24
N ALA A 178 5.47 1.51 23.58
CA ALA A 178 6.90 1.72 23.85
C ALA A 178 7.40 0.84 25.00
N ALA A 179 6.69 0.81 26.13
CA ALA A 179 7.03 -0.06 27.26
C ALA A 179 6.94 -1.56 26.92
N ALA A 180 5.98 -1.97 26.09
CA ALA A 180 5.87 -3.37 25.65
C ALA A 180 7.04 -3.79 24.72
N VAL A 181 7.48 -2.90 23.82
CA VAL A 181 8.66 -3.14 22.97
C VAL A 181 9.93 -3.23 23.80
N GLU A 182 10.13 -2.33 24.78
CA GLU A 182 11.28 -2.37 25.69
C GLU A 182 11.32 -3.66 26.52
N ALA A 183 10.15 -4.08 27.05
CA ALA A 183 10.00 -5.34 27.79
C ALA A 183 10.04 -6.61 26.92
N ARG A 184 10.01 -6.48 25.58
CA ARG A 184 9.83 -7.58 24.61
C ARG A 184 8.55 -8.40 24.84
N ASP A 185 7.50 -7.74 25.35
CA ASP A 185 6.16 -8.31 25.51
C ASP A 185 5.41 -8.26 24.17
N TRP A 186 5.80 -9.13 23.24
CA TRP A 186 5.24 -9.19 21.89
C TRP A 186 3.71 -9.36 21.83
N PRO A 187 3.06 -10.16 22.71
CA PRO A 187 1.60 -10.22 22.78
C PRO A 187 0.97 -8.86 23.14
N ARG A 188 1.60 -8.09 24.05
CA ARG A 188 1.15 -6.73 24.39
C ARG A 188 1.42 -5.72 23.27
N VAL A 189 2.56 -5.81 22.58
CA VAL A 189 2.82 -5.01 21.36
C VAL A 189 1.74 -5.29 20.31
N ALA A 190 1.42 -6.56 20.06
CA ALA A 190 0.38 -6.97 19.13
C ALA A 190 -1.00 -6.41 19.53
N ARG A 191 -1.36 -6.44 20.82
CA ARG A 191 -2.59 -5.81 21.31
C ARG A 191 -2.61 -4.31 21.01
N VAL A 192 -1.54 -3.57 21.30
CA VAL A 192 -1.47 -2.11 21.04
C VAL A 192 -1.61 -1.81 19.53
N VAL A 193 -1.02 -2.62 18.64
CA VAL A 193 -1.20 -2.47 17.18
C VAL A 193 -2.68 -2.63 16.78
N LEU A 194 -3.38 -3.61 17.35
CA LEU A 194 -4.82 -3.84 17.11
C LEU A 194 -5.70 -2.73 17.70
N ASP A 195 -5.39 -2.25 18.91
CA ASP A 195 -6.12 -1.16 19.56
C ASP A 195 -5.96 0.16 18.75
N LEU A 196 -4.76 0.42 18.23
CA LEU A 196 -4.52 1.53 17.29
C LEU A 196 -5.30 1.35 15.98
N GLN A 197 -5.42 0.12 15.44
CA GLN A 197 -6.25 -0.13 14.25
C GLN A 197 -7.76 0.10 14.52
N GLN A 198 -8.26 -0.23 15.72
CA GLN A 198 -9.64 0.06 16.09
C GLN A 198 -9.89 1.57 16.28
N LEU A 199 -8.90 2.29 16.82
CA LEU A 199 -8.94 3.75 16.89
C LEU A 199 -8.95 4.36 15.47
N ASP A 200 -8.12 3.85 14.56
CA ASP A 200 -8.05 4.25 13.14
C ASP A 200 -9.41 4.07 12.44
N ALA A 201 -10.02 2.89 12.57
CA ALA A 201 -11.32 2.56 11.96
C ALA A 201 -12.50 3.39 12.51
N SER A 202 -12.38 3.98 13.71
CA SER A 202 -13.41 4.83 14.33
C SER A 202 -13.15 6.34 14.21
N SER A 203 -12.09 6.74 13.49
CA SER A 203 -11.62 8.13 13.40
C SER A 203 -11.95 8.80 12.06
N ASP A 204 -11.90 10.14 12.03
CA ASP A 204 -11.93 10.94 10.79
C ASP A 204 -10.61 10.85 10.00
N ASP A 205 -10.63 11.25 8.73
CA ASP A 205 -9.49 11.07 7.80
C ASP A 205 -8.19 11.75 8.26
N ALA A 206 -8.30 12.94 8.86
CA ALA A 206 -7.15 13.67 9.38
C ALA A 206 -6.53 12.95 10.59
N THR A 207 -7.39 12.39 11.44
CA THR A 207 -7.01 11.64 12.64
C THR A 207 -6.42 10.27 12.26
N ARG A 208 -6.98 9.58 11.25
CA ARG A 208 -6.42 8.32 10.70
C ARG A 208 -4.99 8.47 10.21
N THR A 209 -4.66 9.61 9.58
CA THR A 209 -3.30 9.89 9.12
C THR A 209 -2.30 9.96 10.28
N ILE A 210 -2.71 10.53 11.42
CA ILE A 210 -1.91 10.57 12.64
C ILE A 210 -1.78 9.17 13.24
N ILE A 211 -2.87 8.44 13.40
CA ILE A 211 -2.86 7.08 13.98
C ILE A 211 -2.00 6.13 13.13
N SER A 212 -2.12 6.17 11.81
CA SER A 212 -1.31 5.36 10.90
C SER A 212 0.20 5.69 11.00
N ARG A 213 0.56 6.96 11.20
CA ARG A 213 1.95 7.38 11.41
C ARG A 213 2.51 6.90 12.76
N GLU A 214 1.73 7.01 13.83
CA GLU A 214 2.17 6.56 15.16
C GLU A 214 2.14 5.02 15.29
N ARG A 215 1.25 4.32 14.58
CA ARG A 215 1.26 2.84 14.47
C ARG A 215 2.58 2.34 13.88
N ARG A 216 3.13 3.02 12.86
CA ARG A 216 4.47 2.74 12.31
C ARG A 216 5.63 3.02 13.28
N ARG A 217 5.43 3.89 14.27
CA ARG A 217 6.41 4.18 15.33
C ARG A 217 6.37 3.15 16.46
N VAL A 218 5.19 2.60 16.75
CA VAL A 218 5.03 1.47 17.69
C VAL A 218 5.50 0.15 17.06
N ALA A 219 5.25 -0.05 15.76
CA ALA A 219 5.67 -1.23 15.01
C ALA A 219 6.61 -0.89 13.83
N PRO A 220 7.83 -0.38 14.08
CA PRO A 220 8.86 -0.23 13.05
C PRO A 220 9.33 -1.61 12.56
N PRO A 221 10.03 -1.71 11.40
CA PRO A 221 10.34 -2.99 10.76
C PRO A 221 10.92 -4.07 11.68
N HIS A 222 11.88 -3.73 12.55
CA HIS A 222 12.49 -4.69 13.48
C HIS A 222 11.53 -5.23 14.57
N VAL A 223 10.47 -4.48 14.91
CA VAL A 223 9.38 -4.94 15.79
C VAL A 223 8.44 -5.86 15.01
N VAL A 224 8.14 -5.55 13.75
CA VAL A 224 7.35 -6.43 12.86
C VAL A 224 8.07 -7.77 12.65
N ASP A 225 9.37 -7.74 12.37
CA ASP A 225 10.23 -8.93 12.29
C ASP A 225 10.21 -9.74 13.60
N SER A 226 10.17 -9.06 14.75
CA SER A 226 10.11 -9.72 16.06
C SER A 226 8.75 -10.39 16.30
N LEU A 227 7.64 -9.72 15.96
CA LEU A 227 6.29 -10.31 15.98
C LEU A 227 6.22 -11.55 15.09
N VAL A 228 6.74 -11.47 13.86
CA VAL A 228 6.80 -12.61 12.93
C VAL A 228 7.59 -13.77 13.53
N ARG A 229 8.75 -13.50 14.17
CA ARG A 229 9.61 -14.53 14.80
C ARG A 229 9.00 -15.24 16.01
N GLU A 230 7.86 -14.79 16.53
CA GLU A 230 7.09 -15.53 17.54
C GLU A 230 6.14 -16.57 16.93
N LEU A 231 5.78 -16.47 15.63
CA LEU A 231 4.86 -17.42 14.98
C LEU A 231 5.31 -18.89 15.01
N PRO A 232 6.62 -19.23 14.94
CA PRO A 232 7.07 -20.62 15.08
C PRO A 232 7.00 -21.17 16.51
N ARG A 233 6.63 -20.37 17.52
CA ARG A 233 6.67 -20.74 18.94
C ARG A 233 5.27 -21.01 19.49
N PRO A 234 4.80 -22.28 19.49
CA PRO A 234 3.51 -22.60 20.09
C PRO A 234 3.55 -22.50 21.62
N PRO A 235 2.46 -22.07 22.28
CA PRO A 235 1.23 -21.54 21.68
C PRO A 235 1.42 -20.11 21.19
N VAL A 236 1.05 -19.84 19.93
CA VAL A 236 1.05 -18.48 19.37
C VAL A 236 -0.19 -17.75 19.87
N PRO A 237 -0.07 -16.61 20.59
CA PRO A 237 -1.23 -15.80 20.95
C PRO A 237 -1.92 -15.26 19.70
N PRO A 238 -3.26 -15.36 19.59
CA PRO A 238 -3.99 -15.01 18.37
C PRO A 238 -3.81 -13.53 17.97
N GLU A 239 -3.48 -12.67 18.94
CA GLU A 239 -3.14 -11.27 18.74
C GLU A 239 -1.95 -11.08 17.82
N ILE A 240 -0.92 -11.92 17.91
CA ILE A 240 0.31 -11.76 17.12
C ILE A 240 0.00 -11.92 15.63
N LEU A 241 -0.71 -12.98 15.25
CA LEU A 241 -1.09 -13.20 13.86
C LEU A 241 -2.06 -12.11 13.36
N ALA A 242 -3.05 -11.73 14.18
CA ALA A 242 -3.98 -10.66 13.85
C ALA A 242 -3.27 -9.31 13.65
N ALA A 243 -2.30 -8.98 14.50
CA ALA A 243 -1.50 -7.75 14.38
C ALA A 243 -0.62 -7.74 13.13
N ILE A 244 0.01 -8.88 12.79
CA ILE A 244 0.79 -9.03 11.54
C ILE A 244 -0.11 -8.83 10.31
N HIS A 245 -1.34 -9.35 10.33
CA HIS A 245 -2.32 -9.11 9.25
C HIS A 245 -2.82 -7.66 9.23
N ALA A 246 -3.02 -7.03 10.38
CA ALA A 246 -3.41 -5.62 10.54
C ALA A 246 -2.36 -4.64 10.00
N LEU A 247 -1.07 -5.00 10.04
CA LEU A 247 0.04 -4.25 9.44
C LEU A 247 0.07 -4.35 7.91
N GLY A 248 -0.81 -5.14 7.29
CA GLY A 248 -1.02 -5.18 5.85
C GLY A 248 0.23 -5.56 5.06
N ASN A 249 0.64 -4.70 4.11
CA ASN A 249 1.82 -4.93 3.29
C ASN A 249 3.12 -5.03 4.11
N GLU A 250 3.23 -4.31 5.23
CA GLU A 250 4.43 -4.32 6.08
C GLU A 250 4.57 -5.69 6.76
N GLY A 251 3.49 -6.20 7.36
CA GLY A 251 3.44 -7.55 7.94
C GLY A 251 3.59 -8.67 6.91
N ALA A 252 2.97 -8.52 5.73
CA ALA A 252 3.14 -9.48 4.63
C ALA A 252 4.57 -9.54 4.10
N THR A 253 5.26 -8.40 4.00
CA THR A 253 6.67 -8.35 3.57
C THR A 253 7.59 -9.02 4.60
N ALA A 254 7.39 -8.73 5.90
CA ALA A 254 8.15 -9.37 6.97
C ALA A 254 7.95 -10.90 7.01
N LEU A 255 6.71 -11.36 6.79
CA LEU A 255 6.41 -12.80 6.64
C LEU A 255 7.12 -13.44 5.43
N VAL A 256 7.15 -12.74 4.29
CA VAL A 256 7.85 -13.20 3.08
C VAL A 256 9.36 -13.29 3.32
N GLU A 257 9.98 -12.28 3.95
CA GLU A 257 11.40 -12.33 4.29
C GLU A 257 11.72 -13.43 5.33
N ALA A 258 10.81 -13.71 6.26
CA ALA A 258 10.98 -14.79 7.23
C ALA A 258 10.99 -16.20 6.60
N LEU A 259 10.39 -16.40 5.41
CA LEU A 259 10.47 -17.67 4.69
C LEU A 259 11.89 -18.00 4.23
N ASP A 260 12.64 -17.00 3.77
CA ASP A 260 14.00 -17.17 3.22
C ASP A 260 14.99 -17.65 4.28
N GLY A 261 14.87 -17.11 5.49
CA GLY A 261 15.73 -17.42 6.64
C GLY A 261 15.24 -18.53 7.56
N ALA A 262 14.16 -19.25 7.23
CA ALA A 262 13.53 -20.22 8.13
C ALA A 262 14.44 -21.46 8.35
N PRO A 263 15.02 -21.68 9.55
CA PRO A 263 16.02 -22.72 9.81
C PRO A 263 15.44 -24.15 9.85
N GLY A 264 14.11 -24.31 9.93
CA GLY A 264 13.46 -25.61 10.06
C GLY A 264 12.09 -25.69 9.38
N ARG A 265 11.67 -26.92 9.07
CA ARG A 265 10.39 -27.20 8.39
C ARG A 265 9.17 -26.69 9.16
N ALA A 266 9.18 -26.80 10.50
CA ALA A 266 8.09 -26.33 11.35
C ALA A 266 7.94 -24.81 11.29
N GLU A 267 9.06 -24.08 11.34
CA GLU A 267 9.06 -22.61 11.27
C GLU A 267 8.62 -22.12 9.89
N ARG A 268 9.17 -22.72 8.82
CA ARG A 268 8.74 -22.44 7.44
C ARG A 268 7.23 -22.69 7.28
N ARG A 269 6.69 -23.75 7.89
CA ARG A 269 5.26 -24.05 7.84
C ARG A 269 4.42 -22.99 8.55
N ALA A 270 4.82 -22.53 9.73
CA ALA A 270 4.13 -21.46 10.45
C ALA A 270 4.05 -20.16 9.62
N TYR A 271 5.14 -19.79 8.92
CA TYR A 271 5.14 -18.63 8.02
C TYR A 271 4.26 -18.84 6.77
N ILE A 272 4.27 -20.04 6.18
CA ILE A 272 3.39 -20.40 5.05
C ILE A 272 1.92 -20.30 5.47
N ASP A 273 1.53 -20.88 6.60
CA ASP A 273 0.14 -20.84 7.10
C ASP A 273 -0.30 -19.39 7.40
N ALA A 274 0.59 -18.57 7.99
CA ALA A 274 0.34 -17.16 8.22
C ALA A 274 0.19 -16.33 6.92
N LEU A 275 0.97 -16.64 5.88
CA LEU A 275 0.91 -16.00 4.55
C LEU A 275 -0.30 -16.44 3.72
N VAL A 276 -0.72 -17.70 3.83
CA VAL A 276 -1.96 -18.19 3.21
C VAL A 276 -3.16 -17.40 3.74
N ALA A 277 -3.21 -17.17 5.06
CA ALA A 277 -4.23 -16.38 5.72
C ALA A 277 -4.07 -14.85 5.53
N ALA A 278 -2.90 -14.35 5.11
CA ALA A 278 -2.65 -12.91 5.00
C ALA A 278 -3.41 -12.30 3.80
N PRO A 279 -4.29 -11.30 4.01
CA PRO A 279 -5.08 -10.71 2.92
C PRO A 279 -4.20 -9.97 1.89
N HIS A 280 -3.18 -9.25 2.36
CA HIS A 280 -2.36 -8.33 1.55
C HIS A 280 -1.06 -8.94 0.99
N ALA A 281 -0.87 -10.27 1.05
CA ALA A 281 0.39 -10.90 0.66
C ALA A 281 0.62 -11.04 -0.85
N THR A 282 -0.38 -10.80 -1.69
CA THR A 282 -0.35 -11.14 -3.14
C THR A 282 0.84 -10.51 -3.88
N ASP A 283 1.08 -9.20 -3.73
CA ASP A 283 2.11 -8.50 -4.51
C ASP A 283 3.53 -8.77 -3.96
N ALA A 284 3.66 -8.95 -2.64
CA ALA A 284 4.90 -9.39 -2.00
C ALA A 284 5.31 -10.81 -2.46
N LEU A 285 4.34 -11.72 -2.56
CA LEU A 285 4.55 -13.09 -3.07
C LEU A 285 4.90 -13.09 -4.57
N VAL A 286 4.23 -12.30 -5.40
CA VAL A 286 4.58 -12.15 -6.82
C VAL A 286 5.99 -11.58 -7.00
N THR A 287 6.39 -10.61 -6.16
CA THR A 287 7.76 -10.09 -6.13
C THR A 287 8.77 -11.16 -5.71
N ALA A 288 8.44 -11.95 -4.67
CA ALA A 288 9.29 -13.03 -4.18
C ALA A 288 9.51 -14.16 -5.21
N LEU A 289 8.54 -14.43 -6.08
CA LEU A 289 8.70 -15.39 -7.21
C LEU A 289 9.74 -14.94 -8.25
N GLY A 290 10.08 -13.65 -8.31
CA GLY A 290 11.17 -13.10 -9.12
C GLY A 290 12.53 -13.02 -8.41
N SER A 291 12.61 -13.49 -7.15
CA SER A 291 13.83 -13.47 -6.35
C SER A 291 14.92 -14.40 -6.91
N HIS A 292 16.18 -14.10 -6.59
CA HIS A 292 17.32 -14.97 -6.90
C HIS A 292 17.63 -15.96 -5.75
N ARG A 293 16.83 -15.92 -4.66
CA ARG A 293 17.00 -16.74 -3.45
C ARG A 293 16.12 -18.00 -3.53
N PRO A 294 16.66 -19.22 -3.76
CA PRO A 294 15.84 -20.36 -4.13
C PRO A 294 14.86 -20.85 -3.05
N ASP A 295 15.24 -20.75 -1.77
CA ASP A 295 14.34 -21.11 -0.66
C ASP A 295 13.13 -20.19 -0.56
N LEU A 296 13.34 -18.87 -0.69
CA LEU A 296 12.24 -17.90 -0.82
C LEU A 296 11.35 -18.20 -2.01
N VAL A 297 11.93 -18.42 -3.20
CA VAL A 297 11.15 -18.68 -4.42
C VAL A 297 10.31 -19.95 -4.28
N ALA A 298 10.86 -21.02 -3.68
CA ALA A 298 10.13 -22.24 -3.42
C ALA A 298 8.99 -22.03 -2.39
N GLY A 299 9.24 -21.29 -1.30
CA GLY A 299 8.21 -20.96 -0.31
C GLY A 299 7.10 -20.06 -0.87
N ALA A 300 7.46 -19.04 -1.65
CA ALA A 300 6.51 -18.16 -2.33
C ALA A 300 5.66 -18.93 -3.36
N ALA A 301 6.24 -19.91 -4.06
CA ALA A 301 5.51 -20.79 -4.95
C ALA A 301 4.52 -21.69 -4.19
N GLU A 302 4.93 -22.30 -3.07
CA GLU A 302 4.03 -23.09 -2.22
C GLU A 302 2.83 -22.25 -1.72
N VAL A 303 3.07 -21.04 -1.21
CA VAL A 303 1.98 -20.13 -0.79
C VAL A 303 1.09 -19.72 -1.97
N ALA A 304 1.68 -19.45 -3.15
CA ALA A 304 0.90 -19.07 -4.34
C ALA A 304 -0.02 -20.20 -4.84
N GLY A 305 0.42 -21.47 -4.72
CA GLY A 305 -0.40 -22.66 -4.96
C GLY A 305 -1.57 -22.76 -3.99
N LEU A 306 -1.27 -22.74 -2.69
CA LEU A 306 -2.25 -22.85 -1.61
C LEU A 306 -3.30 -21.72 -1.64
N ARG A 307 -2.91 -20.51 -2.02
CA ARG A 307 -3.81 -19.35 -2.22
C ARG A 307 -4.48 -19.32 -3.61
N ARG A 308 -4.20 -20.29 -4.49
CA ARG A 308 -4.67 -20.37 -5.90
C ARG A 308 -4.47 -19.07 -6.68
N MET A 309 -3.28 -18.48 -6.59
CA MET A 309 -2.99 -17.17 -7.17
C MET A 309 -2.84 -17.23 -8.69
N GLU A 310 -3.92 -16.99 -9.43
CA GLU A 310 -3.91 -16.92 -10.90
C GLU A 310 -2.88 -15.91 -11.44
N ARG A 311 -2.72 -14.76 -10.77
CA ARG A 311 -1.69 -13.74 -11.08
C ARG A 311 -0.26 -14.28 -11.03
N ALA A 312 0.01 -15.37 -10.30
CA ALA A 312 1.33 -15.98 -10.22
C ALA A 312 1.64 -16.95 -11.36
N VAL A 313 0.64 -17.40 -12.14
CA VAL A 313 0.80 -18.42 -13.20
C VAL A 313 1.92 -18.10 -14.20
N PRO A 314 2.10 -16.86 -14.70
CA PRO A 314 3.21 -16.54 -15.61
C PRO A 314 4.58 -16.75 -14.97
N ALA A 315 4.77 -16.31 -13.72
CA ALA A 315 6.02 -16.47 -12.98
C ALA A 315 6.30 -17.95 -12.67
N LEU A 316 5.30 -18.66 -12.13
CA LEU A 316 5.38 -20.10 -11.83
C LEU A 316 5.71 -20.93 -13.08
N THR A 317 5.15 -20.58 -14.24
CA THR A 317 5.47 -21.24 -15.52
C THR A 317 6.94 -21.06 -15.92
N GLY A 318 7.52 -19.88 -15.67
CA GLY A 318 8.96 -19.65 -15.85
C GLY A 318 9.83 -20.51 -14.90
N LEU A 319 9.40 -20.64 -13.66
CA LEU A 319 10.12 -21.42 -12.63
C LEU A 319 10.15 -22.93 -12.88
N LEU A 320 9.32 -23.48 -13.79
CA LEU A 320 9.41 -24.87 -14.25
C LEU A 320 10.77 -25.23 -14.90
N ARG A 321 11.54 -24.21 -15.32
CA ARG A 321 12.90 -24.35 -15.91
C ARG A 321 14.01 -23.84 -14.99
N HIS A 322 13.70 -23.51 -13.73
CA HIS A 322 14.67 -23.01 -12.75
C HIS A 322 15.80 -24.05 -12.49
N ALA A 323 17.00 -23.58 -12.16
CA ALA A 323 18.17 -24.46 -11.91
C ALA A 323 17.96 -25.40 -10.71
N GLU A 324 17.40 -24.88 -9.62
CA GLU A 324 17.12 -25.65 -8.41
C GLU A 324 15.90 -26.58 -8.53
N ALA A 325 16.07 -27.82 -8.09
CA ALA A 325 15.04 -28.86 -8.17
C ALA A 325 13.85 -28.62 -7.23
N SER A 326 14.12 -28.04 -6.06
CA SER A 326 13.11 -27.62 -5.07
C SER A 326 12.14 -26.61 -5.67
N VAL A 327 12.68 -25.56 -6.30
CA VAL A 327 11.90 -24.52 -6.99
C VAL A 327 11.06 -25.09 -8.13
N ARG A 328 11.62 -25.95 -8.99
CA ARG A 328 10.84 -26.62 -10.05
C ARG A 328 9.68 -27.46 -9.49
N THR A 329 9.91 -28.15 -8.38
CA THR A 329 8.89 -28.99 -7.73
C THR A 329 7.78 -28.15 -7.10
N ALA A 330 8.15 -27.05 -6.41
CA ALA A 330 7.20 -26.12 -5.83
C ALA A 330 6.35 -25.43 -6.91
N ALA A 331 6.97 -24.93 -7.98
CA ALA A 331 6.27 -24.30 -9.09
C ALA A 331 5.32 -25.26 -9.82
N TYR A 332 5.73 -26.52 -10.01
CA TYR A 332 4.88 -27.56 -10.59
C TYR A 332 3.63 -27.82 -9.74
N ARG A 333 3.80 -28.05 -8.42
CA ARG A 333 2.68 -28.26 -7.49
C ARG A 333 1.75 -27.04 -7.41
N ALA A 334 2.32 -25.84 -7.37
CA ALA A 334 1.54 -24.61 -7.32
C ALA A 334 0.63 -24.45 -8.55
N LEU A 335 1.11 -24.78 -9.75
CA LEU A 335 0.30 -24.78 -10.96
C LEU A 335 -0.79 -25.87 -10.95
N GLU A 336 -0.51 -27.05 -10.39
CA GLU A 336 -1.53 -28.09 -10.17
C GLU A 336 -2.62 -27.63 -9.17
N GLU A 337 -2.25 -26.95 -8.09
CA GLU A 337 -3.16 -26.44 -7.06
C GLU A 337 -4.03 -25.26 -7.54
N ILE A 338 -3.47 -24.39 -8.39
CA ILE A 338 -4.19 -23.29 -9.06
C ILE A 338 -5.22 -23.84 -10.06
N ALA A 339 -4.88 -24.91 -10.80
CA ALA A 339 -5.79 -25.69 -11.66
C ALA A 339 -6.55 -24.95 -12.80
N THR A 340 -6.27 -23.67 -13.05
CA THR A 340 -6.86 -22.88 -14.14
C THR A 340 -6.44 -23.37 -15.53
N PRO A 341 -7.15 -22.99 -16.61
CA PRO A 341 -6.74 -23.30 -17.98
C PRO A 341 -5.32 -22.82 -18.28
N ASP A 342 -4.95 -21.62 -17.85
CA ASP A 342 -3.61 -21.06 -18.04
C ASP A 342 -2.54 -21.81 -17.24
N ALA A 343 -2.85 -22.25 -16.02
CA ALA A 343 -1.92 -23.06 -15.23
C ALA A 343 -1.66 -24.43 -15.89
N LYS A 344 -2.72 -25.07 -16.40
CA LYS A 344 -2.63 -26.32 -17.17
C LYS A 344 -1.84 -26.14 -18.48
N ALA A 345 -2.05 -25.03 -19.18
CA ALA A 345 -1.28 -24.67 -20.37
C ALA A 345 0.20 -24.41 -20.02
N GLY A 346 0.50 -23.80 -18.88
CA GLY A 346 1.85 -23.62 -18.35
C GLY A 346 2.56 -24.95 -18.11
N LEU A 347 1.89 -25.91 -17.47
CA LEU A 347 2.40 -27.27 -17.28
C LEU A 347 2.65 -28.01 -18.61
N ALA A 348 1.75 -27.87 -19.59
CA ALA A 348 1.88 -28.50 -20.90
C ALA A 348 3.07 -27.96 -21.74
N ARG A 349 3.53 -26.72 -21.52
CA ARG A 349 4.70 -26.13 -22.21
C ARG A 349 6.06 -26.68 -21.73
N ARG A 350 6.05 -27.74 -20.92
CA ARG A 350 7.23 -28.42 -20.36
C ARG A 350 7.54 -29.76 -21.06
N SER A 351 6.61 -30.33 -21.83
CA SER A 351 6.82 -31.51 -22.69
C SER A 351 7.38 -31.11 -24.06
#